data_AF-A0A9E5IZU1-F1
#
_entry.id   AF-A0A9E5IZU1-F1
#
_cell.length_a   1.000
_cell.length_b   1.000
_cell.length_c   1.000
_cell.angle_alpha   90.00
_cell.angle_beta   90.00
_cell.angle_gamma   90.00
#
_symmetry.space_group_name_H-M   'P 1'
#
loop_
_entity.id
_entity.type
_entity.pdbx_description
1 polymer ?
#
loop_
_entity_poly.entity_id
_entity_poly.type
_entity_poly.pdbx_seq_one_letter_code
_entity_poly.pdbx_strand_id
1 'polypeptide(L)'
;MGFAYRDTEVTPVLLFVNASLEEVQAACLAVPNALLQFHGDESPAECDRLSQAVLRPYWRAARIPTDNTASFDLVKFAQDYSNAQAILLDAHVDGYGGGGKTFNWSQLPPNVNAHLV
;
A
#
# COMPACT_ATOMS: atom_id res chain seq x y z
N MET A 1 -22.43 22.00 -2.63
CA MET A 1 -22.53 21.15 -3.83
C MET A 1 -21.35 21.51 -4.74
N GLY A 2 -20.17 20.97 -4.43
CA GLY A 2 -18.94 21.24 -5.18
C GLY A 2 -18.56 20.00 -5.96
N PHE A 3 -18.66 20.08 -7.28
CA PHE A 3 -18.18 19.04 -8.17
C PHE A 3 -16.65 19.03 -8.08
N ALA A 4 -16.08 17.95 -7.54
CA ALA A 4 -14.64 17.74 -7.55
C ALA A 4 -14.18 17.59 -9.01
N TYR A 5 -13.25 18.45 -9.39
CA TYR A 5 -12.57 18.47 -10.68
C TYR A 5 -11.93 17.10 -10.93
N ARG A 6 -12.56 16.28 -11.79
CA ARG A 6 -11.99 15.04 -12.32
C ARG A 6 -11.25 15.37 -13.61
N ASP A 7 -10.06 15.94 -13.49
CA ASP A 7 -9.11 16.07 -14.60
C ASP A 7 -7.70 16.29 -14.04
N THR A 8 -7.16 15.28 -13.37
CA THR A 8 -5.72 15.20 -13.14
C THR A 8 -5.26 13.86 -13.71
N GLU A 9 -4.40 13.90 -14.73
CA GLU A 9 -3.73 12.71 -15.30
C GLU A 9 -2.85 11.98 -14.28
N VAL A 10 -2.69 12.55 -13.08
CA VAL A 10 -1.88 12.03 -11.98
C VAL A 10 -2.69 12.02 -10.70
N THR A 11 -2.62 10.92 -9.95
CA THR A 11 -3.17 10.81 -8.59
C THR A 11 -2.02 10.93 -7.58
N PRO A 12 -2.02 11.93 -6.69
CA PRO A 12 -1.00 12.00 -5.63
C PRO A 12 -1.18 10.85 -4.64
N VAL A 13 -0.07 10.37 -4.08
CA VAL A 13 -0.04 9.29 -3.09
C VAL A 13 0.71 9.78 -1.87
N LEU A 14 0.08 9.71 -0.69
CA LEU A 14 0.71 9.99 0.59
C LEU A 14 1.20 8.67 1.18
N LEU A 15 2.52 8.51 1.29
CA LEU A 15 3.16 7.34 1.88
C LEU A 15 3.32 7.53 3.39
N PHE A 16 2.88 6.54 4.16
CA PHE A 16 2.98 6.50 5.62
C PHE A 16 3.73 5.26 6.09
N VAL A 17 4.51 5.43 7.15
CA VAL A 17 5.20 4.35 7.86
C VAL A 17 4.89 4.50 9.34
N ASN A 18 4.00 3.66 9.86
CA ASN A 18 3.57 3.62 11.26
C ASN A 18 3.07 4.99 11.77
N ALA A 19 2.38 5.73 10.90
CA ALA A 19 1.91 7.08 11.21
C ALA A 19 0.69 7.09 12.14
N SER A 20 0.62 8.11 12.99
CA SER A 20 -0.55 8.39 13.83
C SER A 20 -1.73 8.93 13.03
N LEU A 21 -2.93 8.91 13.63
CA LEU A 21 -4.12 9.48 13.00
C LEU A 21 -3.98 10.99 12.73
N GLU A 22 -3.34 11.72 13.64
CA GLU A 22 -3.14 13.16 13.51
C GLU A 22 -2.26 13.50 12.31
N GLU A 23 -1.16 12.76 12.12
CA GLU A 23 -0.28 12.92 10.96
C GLU A 23 -1.00 12.61 9.65
N VAL A 24 -1.78 11.53 9.61
CA VAL A 24 -2.57 11.16 8.42
C VAL A 24 -3.62 12.24 8.09
N GLN A 25 -4.31 12.77 9.11
CA GLN A 25 -5.28 13.85 8.95
C GLN A 25 -4.62 15.14 8.43
N ALA A 26 -3.51 15.56 9.04
CA ALA A 26 -2.78 16.75 8.63
C ALA A 26 -2.29 16.64 7.18
N ALA A 27 -1.75 15.48 6.79
CA ALA A 27 -1.31 15.24 5.42
C ALA A 27 -2.47 15.24 4.41
N CYS A 28 -3.62 14.64 4.76
CA CYS A 28 -4.81 14.65 3.90
C CYS A 28 -5.43 16.04 3.74
N LEU A 29 -5.30 16.91 4.74
CA LEU A 29 -5.69 18.32 4.64
C LEU A 29 -4.76 19.09 3.70
N ALA A 30 -3.46 18.80 3.76
CA ALA A 30 -2.46 19.42 2.88
C ALA A 30 -2.59 18.96 1.42
N VAL A 31 -3.01 17.71 1.18
CA VAL A 31 -3.19 17.14 -0.18
C VAL A 31 -4.59 16.52 -0.34
N PRO A 32 -5.63 17.32 -0.61
CA PRO A 32 -7.04 16.89 -0.56
C PRO A 32 -7.48 15.85 -1.59
N ASN A 33 -6.62 15.40 -2.50
CA ASN A 33 -6.97 14.40 -3.53
C ASN A 33 -6.05 13.18 -3.49
N ALA A 34 -5.25 13.02 -2.42
CA ALA A 34 -4.32 11.91 -2.33
C ALA A 34 -4.97 10.58 -1.93
N LEU A 35 -4.43 9.51 -2.51
CA LEU A 35 -4.51 8.13 -2.04
C LEU A 35 -3.59 7.96 -0.81
N LEU A 36 -3.95 7.07 0.11
CA LEU A 36 -3.05 6.63 1.18
C LEU A 36 -2.22 5.43 0.71
N GLN A 37 -0.94 5.37 1.07
CA GLN A 37 -0.14 4.15 0.95
C GLN A 37 0.46 3.84 2.32
N PHE A 38 0.04 2.73 2.92
CA PHE A 38 0.62 2.23 4.17
C PHE A 38 1.77 1.29 3.86
N HIS A 39 2.96 1.67 4.33
CA HIS A 39 4.23 1.04 4.02
C HIS A 39 4.97 0.57 5.29
N GLY A 40 4.43 0.82 6.47
CA GLY A 40 4.98 0.39 7.76
C GLY A 40 4.61 -1.03 8.13
N ASP A 41 4.34 -1.23 9.41
CA ASP A 41 3.94 -2.49 10.01
C ASP A 41 2.48 -2.41 10.51
N GLU A 42 1.70 -1.45 9.98
CA GLU A 42 0.30 -1.24 10.34
C GLU A 42 -0.52 -2.50 10.06
N SER A 43 -1.26 -2.95 11.08
CA SER A 43 -2.18 -4.08 10.93
C SER A 43 -3.35 -3.75 9.98
N PRO A 44 -4.09 -4.76 9.48
CA PRO A 44 -5.28 -4.52 8.67
C PRO A 44 -6.30 -3.60 9.36
N ALA A 45 -6.53 -3.82 10.66
CA ALA A 45 -7.46 -3.02 11.45
C ALA A 45 -7.00 -1.56 11.58
N GLU A 46 -5.70 -1.30 11.70
CA GLU A 46 -5.15 0.05 11.73
C GLU A 46 -5.28 0.75 10.38
N CYS A 47 -4.95 0.06 9.29
CA CYS A 47 -5.12 0.58 7.94
C CYS A 47 -6.57 1.02 7.69
N ASP A 48 -7.53 0.15 8.05
CA ASP A 48 -8.96 0.41 7.89
C ASP A 48 -9.42 1.57 8.77
N ARG A 49 -9.02 1.59 10.05
CA ARG A 49 -9.36 2.67 10.98
C ARG A 49 -8.86 4.02 10.48
N LEU A 50 -7.61 4.10 10.02
CA LEU A 50 -7.01 5.33 9.51
C LEU A 50 -7.70 5.79 8.22
N SER A 51 -7.86 4.87 7.26
CA SER A 51 -8.57 5.09 5.99
C SER A 51 -9.98 5.65 6.19
N GLN A 52 -10.76 5.01 7.08
CA GLN A 52 -12.13 5.43 7.39
C GLN A 52 -12.17 6.79 8.08
N ALA A 53 -11.21 7.09 8.96
CA ALA A 53 -11.17 8.36 9.69
C ALA A 53 -10.91 9.58 8.79
N VAL A 54 -10.26 9.39 7.64
CA VAL A 54 -10.02 10.46 6.64
C VAL A 54 -10.82 10.31 5.35
N LEU A 55 -11.64 9.26 5.25
CA LEU A 55 -12.48 8.93 4.09
C LEU A 55 -11.68 8.85 2.78
N ARG A 56 -10.54 8.16 2.81
CA ARG A 56 -9.66 7.96 1.63
C ARG A 56 -9.40 6.48 1.37
N PRO A 57 -9.37 6.03 0.11
CA PRO A 57 -8.90 4.69 -0.21
C PRO A 57 -7.41 4.56 0.17
N TYR A 58 -6.96 3.32 0.38
CA TYR A 58 -5.56 3.03 0.65
C TYR A 58 -5.02 1.89 -0.20
N TRP A 59 -3.71 1.94 -0.44
CA TRP A 59 -2.90 0.84 -0.92
C TRP A 59 -2.06 0.30 0.22
N ARG A 60 -1.79 -1.01 0.17
CA ARG A 60 -0.96 -1.69 1.16
C ARG A 60 0.33 -2.18 0.52
N ALA A 61 1.49 -1.78 1.05
CA ALA A 61 2.75 -2.34 0.62
C ALA A 61 2.97 -3.72 1.25
N ALA A 62 3.30 -4.70 0.41
CA ALA A 62 3.76 -6.03 0.78
C ALA A 62 5.27 -6.11 0.57
N ARG A 63 6.03 -6.25 1.67
CA ARG A 63 7.48 -6.44 1.62
C ARG A 63 7.77 -7.90 1.29
N ILE A 64 8.21 -8.17 0.07
CA ILE A 64 8.49 -9.53 -0.41
C ILE A 64 9.96 -9.86 -0.14
N PRO A 65 10.28 -10.90 0.66
CA PRO A 65 11.65 -11.35 0.87
C PRO A 65 12.33 -11.70 -0.45
N THR A 66 13.56 -11.22 -0.66
CA THR A 66 14.33 -11.48 -1.89
C THR A 66 15.33 -12.61 -1.74
N ASP A 67 15.69 -12.95 -0.52
CA ASP A 67 16.41 -14.16 -0.18
C ASP A 67 15.38 -15.28 0.03
N ASN A 68 15.58 -16.45 -0.58
CA ASN A 68 14.66 -17.60 -0.47
C ASN A 68 14.62 -18.22 0.95
N THR A 69 14.85 -17.42 1.99
CA THR A 69 14.92 -17.80 3.39
C THR A 69 13.53 -17.85 4.04
N ALA A 70 12.56 -17.11 3.51
CA ALA A 70 11.18 -17.12 3.98
C ALA A 70 10.18 -17.10 2.81
N SER A 71 9.16 -17.97 2.87
CA SER A 71 8.02 -17.91 1.97
C SER A 71 7.07 -16.80 2.39
N PHE A 72 6.76 -15.86 1.49
CA PHE A 72 5.71 -14.86 1.69
C PHE A 72 4.39 -15.37 1.11
N ASP A 73 3.38 -15.54 1.96
CA ASP A 73 2.04 -15.94 1.53
C ASP A 73 1.24 -14.73 1.07
N LEU A 74 1.39 -14.40 -0.22
CA LEU A 74 0.68 -13.27 -0.83
C LEU A 74 -0.84 -13.48 -0.86
N VAL A 75 -1.33 -14.72 -0.92
CA VAL A 75 -2.78 -14.98 -0.93
C VAL A 75 -3.37 -14.62 0.42
N LYS A 76 -2.75 -15.10 1.50
CA LYS A 76 -3.17 -14.74 2.85
C LYS A 76 -3.04 -13.24 3.10
N PHE A 77 -1.94 -12.63 2.67
CA PHE A 77 -1.76 -11.18 2.82
C PHE A 77 -2.87 -10.40 2.09
N ALA A 78 -3.23 -10.80 0.87
CA ALA A 78 -4.34 -10.20 0.14
C ALA A 78 -5.71 -10.40 0.81
N GLN A 79 -5.92 -11.53 1.50
CA GLN A 79 -7.12 -11.78 2.29
C GLN A 79 -7.16 -10.92 3.56
N ASP A 80 -6.04 -10.82 4.28
CA ASP A 80 -5.93 -10.03 5.51
C ASP A 80 -6.15 -8.54 5.23
N TYR A 81 -5.67 -8.03 4.08
CA TYR A 81 -5.84 -6.65 3.63
C TYR A 81 -6.89 -6.49 2.53
N SER A 82 -8.00 -7.25 2.59
CA SER A 82 -9.04 -7.27 1.54
C SER A 82 -9.73 -5.92 1.30
N ASN A 83 -9.62 -4.98 2.25
CA ASN A 83 -10.17 -3.63 2.16
C ASN A 83 -9.23 -2.64 1.44
N ALA A 84 -7.98 -3.03 1.18
CA ALA A 84 -7.06 -2.24 0.36
C ALA A 84 -7.57 -2.19 -1.09
N GLN A 85 -7.46 -1.03 -1.72
CA GLN A 85 -7.77 -0.91 -3.15
C GLN A 85 -6.74 -1.67 -4.01
N ALA A 86 -5.49 -1.70 -3.56
CA ALA A 86 -4.39 -2.39 -4.22
C ALA A 86 -3.32 -2.83 -3.22
N ILE A 87 -2.56 -3.85 -3.60
CA ILE A 87 -1.34 -4.26 -2.91
C ILE A 87 -0.15 -3.92 -3.79
N LEU A 88 0.76 -3.09 -3.27
CA LEU A 88 2.02 -2.75 -3.90
C LEU A 88 3.06 -3.81 -3.50
N LEU A 89 3.61 -4.52 -4.48
CA LEU A 89 4.68 -5.49 -4.23
C LEU A 89 6.02 -4.77 -4.17
N ASP A 90 6.61 -4.70 -2.97
CA ASP A 90 7.92 -4.07 -2.77
C ASP A 90 8.97 -5.13 -2.41
N ALA A 91 10.06 -5.18 -3.19
CA ALA A 91 11.10 -6.16 -3.00
C ALA A 91 11.98 -5.75 -1.81
N HIS A 92 11.99 -6.56 -0.75
CA HIS A 92 12.82 -6.33 0.42
C HIS A 92 14.29 -6.63 0.08
N VAL A 93 15.06 -5.58 -0.17
CA VAL A 93 16.52 -5.64 -0.35
C VAL A 93 17.21 -5.00 0.84
N ASP A 94 18.20 -5.70 1.40
CA ASP A 94 19.19 -5.05 2.27
C ASP A 94 19.99 -4.05 1.42
N GLY A 95 19.62 -2.77 1.50
CA GLY A 95 20.24 -1.65 0.79
C GLY A 95 19.27 -0.89 -0.13
N TYR A 96 19.48 0.43 -0.25
CA TYR A 96 18.66 1.30 -1.10
C TYR A 96 18.68 0.89 -2.58
N GLY A 97 17.57 1.13 -3.27
CA GLY A 97 17.21 0.73 -4.64
C GLY A 97 18.32 0.54 -5.68
N GLY A 98 18.11 -0.44 -6.57
CA GLY A 98 18.91 -0.64 -7.80
C GLY A 98 19.90 -1.81 -7.79
N GLY A 99 19.86 -2.72 -6.81
CA GLY A 99 20.83 -3.82 -6.66
C GLY A 99 20.71 -5.00 -7.65
N GLY A 100 19.96 -4.88 -8.75
CA GLY A 100 19.89 -5.92 -9.79
C GLY A 100 19.23 -7.24 -9.38
N LYS A 101 18.61 -7.34 -8.20
CA LYS A 101 17.82 -8.51 -7.80
C LYS A 101 16.42 -8.41 -8.41
N THR A 102 16.16 -9.26 -9.39
CA THR A 102 14.90 -9.32 -10.12
C THR A 102 13.83 -9.96 -9.23
N PHE A 103 12.69 -9.29 -9.05
CA PHE A 103 11.51 -9.91 -8.47
C PHE A 103 11.14 -11.15 -9.29
N ASN A 104 11.08 -12.32 -8.67
CA ASN A 104 10.70 -13.53 -9.39
C ASN A 104 9.18 -13.56 -9.55
N TRP A 105 8.68 -12.95 -10.63
CA TRP A 105 7.27 -12.91 -11.01
C TRP A 105 6.60 -14.30 -11.05
N SER A 106 7.38 -15.37 -11.23
CA SER A 106 6.90 -16.75 -11.20
C SER A 106 6.42 -17.23 -9.82
N GLN A 107 6.70 -16.48 -8.75
CA GLN A 107 6.22 -16.76 -7.39
C GLN A 107 4.81 -16.21 -7.14
N LEU A 108 4.25 -15.43 -8.07
CA LEU A 108 2.88 -14.95 -7.93
C LEU A 108 1.89 -16.11 -8.10
N PRO A 109 0.98 -16.30 -7.14
CA PRO A 109 -0.12 -17.24 -7.31
C PRO A 109 -0.98 -16.81 -8.51
N PRO A 110 -1.50 -17.76 -9.31
CA PRO A 110 -2.33 -17.43 -10.47
C PRO A 110 -3.65 -16.72 -10.12
N ASN A 111 -4.10 -16.79 -8.86
CA ASN A 111 -5.39 -16.28 -8.41
C ASN A 111 -5.27 -15.49 -7.09
N VAL A 112 -4.65 -14.30 -7.12
CA VAL A 112 -4.69 -13.36 -5.99
C VAL A 112 -5.90 -12.44 -6.17
N ASN A 113 -6.81 -12.43 -5.20
CA ASN A 113 -8.00 -11.57 -5.22
C ASN A 113 -7.66 -10.14 -4.73
N ALA A 114 -6.71 -9.49 -5.39
CA ALA A 114 -6.32 -8.10 -5.16
C ALA A 114 -5.78 -7.50 -6.44
N HIS A 115 -5.89 -6.17 -6.58
CA HIS A 115 -5.14 -5.46 -7.61
C HIS A 115 -3.68 -5.37 -7.18
N LEU A 116 -2.79 -6.10 -7.86
CA LEU A 116 -1.35 -6.05 -7.61
C LEU A 116 -0.72 -4.94 -8.46
N VAL A 117 0.06 -4.08 -7.82
CA VAL A 117 0.79 -2.95 -8.41
C VAL A 117 2.28 -3.12 -8.18
#